data_AF-A0A520MJY2-F1
#
_entry.id   AF-A0A520MJY2-F1
#
_cell.length_a   1.000
_cell.length_b   1.000
_cell.length_c   1.000
_cell.angle_alpha   90.00
_cell.angle_beta   90.00
_cell.angle_gamma   90.00
#
_symmetry.space_group_name_H-M   'P 1'
#
loop_
_entity.id
_entity.type
_entity.pdbx_description
1 polymer ?
#
loop_
_entity_poly.entity_id
_entity_poly.type
_entity_poly.pdbx_seq_one_letter_code
_entity_poly.pdbx_strand_id
1 'polypeptide(L)'
;NFLASPPLVVAYALAGTTDIDFSSEPIGFDSEGLPVMLHDIWPDTGEVNRTINSHVTREMFKTRYANVFEGDNLWKEVPVTEGAQFHWDNDSTYVRRPPYFDQMSRTPPGIPEILEARILAVLGDSITTDHISPAGAIAVDSPAGRYLSHREVEIKDFNSYGSRRGNHEVMMRGTFANIRLRNLMVPGVEGGWTLLHPGREQMTIYDAAMRYAEQETPLVVIGGKEYGTGSSRDWAAKGAALLGVRAVLVESFERIHRSNLVGMGVLPLQFLDGQNAKTLAITGEEIISIDLPSVGDQRVKVCLTRPSGDRESFNARVRIDTPKEWEYYINGGILPFMVRQLVD
;
A
#
# COMPACT_ATOMS: atom_id res chain seq x y z
N ASN A 1 6.32 16.31 -12.66
CA ASN A 1 6.16 15.11 -13.53
C ASN A 1 4.90 15.28 -14.33
N PHE A 2 4.99 15.12 -15.65
CA PHE A 2 3.86 15.18 -16.58
C PHE A 2 3.70 13.81 -17.26
N LEU A 3 2.48 13.42 -17.59
CA LEU A 3 2.22 12.27 -18.46
C LEU A 3 2.30 12.74 -19.91
N ALA A 4 3.07 12.04 -20.72
CA ALA A 4 3.31 12.39 -22.12
C ALA A 4 3.40 11.11 -22.97
N SER A 5 3.09 11.21 -24.27
CA SER A 5 3.32 10.11 -25.21
C SER A 5 4.83 9.87 -25.37
N PRO A 6 5.29 8.65 -25.70
CA PRO A 6 6.71 8.36 -25.91
C PRO A 6 7.46 9.34 -26.82
N PRO A 7 6.94 9.76 -28.00
CA PRO A 7 7.65 10.74 -28.84
C PRO A 7 7.74 12.11 -28.17
N LEU A 8 6.74 12.52 -27.38
CA LEU A 8 6.78 13.79 -26.68
C LEU A 8 7.78 13.79 -25.50
N VAL A 9 8.02 12.63 -24.89
CA VAL A 9 9.11 12.46 -23.91
C VAL A 9 10.47 12.72 -24.58
N VAL A 10 10.69 12.17 -25.78
CA VAL A 10 11.91 12.43 -26.56
C VAL A 10 12.01 13.92 -26.93
N ALA A 11 10.91 14.54 -27.38
CA ALA A 11 10.90 15.95 -27.73
C ALA A 11 11.30 16.85 -26.56
N TYR A 12 10.69 16.68 -25.38
CA TYR A 12 11.08 17.45 -24.20
C TYR A 12 12.51 17.14 -23.72
N ALA A 13 13.00 15.92 -23.91
CA ALA A 13 14.38 15.57 -23.60
C ALA A 13 15.38 16.27 -24.53
N LEU A 14 15.05 16.39 -25.83
CA LEU A 14 15.85 17.15 -26.80
C LEU A 14 15.83 18.65 -26.49
N ALA A 15 14.66 19.20 -26.17
CA ALA A 15 14.51 20.61 -25.79
C ALA A 15 15.21 20.94 -24.46
N GLY A 16 15.36 19.96 -23.56
CA GLY A 16 15.96 20.15 -22.24
C GLY A 16 15.08 20.94 -21.25
N THR A 17 13.86 21.31 -21.64
CA THR A 17 12.90 22.08 -20.83
C THR A 17 11.48 21.67 -21.18
N THR A 18 10.56 21.79 -20.22
CA THR A 18 9.10 21.72 -20.48
C THR A 18 8.47 23.10 -20.70
N ASP A 19 9.22 24.17 -20.46
CA ASP A 19 8.82 25.56 -20.71
C ASP A 19 9.30 25.95 -22.11
N ILE A 20 8.57 25.49 -23.13
CA ILE A 20 8.84 25.72 -24.55
C ILE A 20 7.53 25.73 -25.33
N ASP A 21 7.36 26.70 -26.20
CA ASP A 21 6.30 26.70 -27.21
C ASP A 21 6.80 26.07 -28.51
N PHE A 22 6.57 24.75 -28.66
CA PHE A 22 6.96 24.01 -29.87
C PHE A 22 6.34 24.54 -31.18
N SER A 23 5.36 25.44 -31.12
CA SER A 23 4.78 26.07 -32.31
C SER A 23 5.62 27.23 -32.86
N SER A 24 6.44 27.87 -32.02
CA SER A 24 7.19 29.08 -32.36
C SER A 24 8.68 29.01 -32.04
N GLU A 25 9.08 28.11 -31.13
CA GLU A 25 10.47 27.95 -30.69
C GLU A 25 11.11 26.68 -31.27
N PRO A 26 12.38 26.75 -31.72
CA PRO A 26 13.09 25.57 -32.23
C PRO A 26 13.45 24.60 -31.10
N ILE A 27 13.43 23.30 -31.39
CA ILE A 27 13.88 22.26 -30.46
C ILE A 27 15.41 22.21 -30.33
N GLY A 28 16.10 22.75 -31.32
CA GLY A 28 17.56 22.81 -31.39
C GLY A 28 18.01 23.44 -32.70
N PHE A 29 19.31 23.41 -32.95
CA PHE A 29 19.92 23.88 -34.18
C PHE A 29 20.70 22.74 -34.83
N ASP A 30 20.68 22.68 -36.16
CA ASP A 30 21.48 21.71 -36.90
C ASP A 30 22.97 22.10 -36.94
N SER A 31 23.78 21.30 -37.65
CA SER A 31 25.22 21.53 -37.79
C SER A 31 25.58 22.82 -38.54
N GLU A 32 24.64 23.40 -39.28
CA GLU A 32 24.81 24.64 -40.03
C GLU A 32 24.26 25.85 -39.24
N GLY A 33 23.67 25.62 -38.06
CA GLY A 33 23.07 26.63 -37.21
C GLY A 33 21.64 27.01 -37.60
N LEU A 34 20.97 26.22 -38.43
CA LEU A 34 19.57 26.45 -38.80
C LEU A 34 18.63 25.91 -37.70
N PRO A 35 17.53 26.63 -37.41
CA PRO A 35 16.55 26.18 -36.43
C PRO A 35 15.86 24.90 -36.90
N VAL A 36 15.83 23.89 -36.03
CA VAL A 36 15.04 22.68 -36.23
C VAL A 36 13.80 22.78 -35.35
N MET A 37 12.62 22.72 -35.97
CA MET A 37 11.34 22.77 -35.29
C MET A 37 10.86 21.36 -34.94
N LEU A 38 9.93 21.23 -33.99
CA LEU A 38 9.38 19.91 -33.65
C LEU A 38 8.72 19.23 -34.86
N HIS A 39 8.04 20.00 -35.70
CA HIS A 39 7.36 19.47 -36.89
C HIS A 39 8.33 18.94 -37.96
N ASP A 40 9.59 19.38 -37.97
CA ASP A 40 10.60 18.90 -38.92
C ASP A 40 11.02 17.44 -38.64
N ILE A 41 10.87 17.01 -37.39
CA ILE A 41 11.32 15.69 -36.92
C ILE A 41 10.17 14.80 -36.43
N TRP A 42 8.94 15.32 -36.43
CA TRP A 42 7.78 14.57 -35.95
C TRP A 42 7.30 13.59 -37.04
N PRO A 43 7.29 12.27 -36.77
CA PRO A 43 6.93 11.30 -37.78
C PRO A 43 5.43 11.40 -38.09
N ASP A 44 5.08 11.34 -39.38
CA ASP A 44 3.68 11.28 -39.79
C ASP A 44 3.09 9.88 -39.54
N THR A 45 1.76 9.81 -39.35
CA THR A 45 1.06 8.54 -39.07
C THR A 45 1.29 7.48 -40.15
N GLY A 46 1.42 7.87 -41.41
CA GLY A 46 1.71 6.98 -42.52
C GLY A 46 3.12 6.40 -42.45
N GLU A 47 4.12 7.20 -42.09
CA GLU A 47 5.50 6.74 -41.85
C GLU A 47 5.57 5.72 -40.71
N VAL A 48 4.90 6.00 -39.59
CA VAL A 48 4.81 5.08 -38.45
C VAL A 48 4.16 3.75 -38.88
N ASN A 49 3.02 3.81 -39.58
CA ASN A 49 2.31 2.61 -40.03
C ASN A 49 3.12 1.78 -41.03
N ARG A 50 3.82 2.43 -41.99
CA ARG A 50 4.70 1.72 -42.92
C ARG A 50 5.84 1.00 -42.19
N THR A 51 6.43 1.66 -41.20
CA THR A 51 7.52 1.08 -40.39
C THR A 51 7.02 -0.12 -39.57
N ILE A 52 5.85 -0.02 -38.93
CA ILE A 52 5.23 -1.12 -38.19
C ILE A 52 4.97 -2.30 -39.13
N ASN A 53 4.32 -2.07 -40.28
CA ASN A 53 3.95 -3.14 -41.21
C ASN A 53 5.16 -3.87 -41.81
N SER A 54 6.30 -3.19 -41.95
CA SER A 54 7.52 -3.77 -42.51
C SER A 54 8.37 -4.50 -41.47
N HIS A 55 8.32 -4.12 -40.19
CA HIS A 55 9.25 -4.63 -39.17
C HIS A 55 8.60 -5.45 -38.05
N VAL A 56 7.32 -5.22 -37.75
CA VAL A 56 6.59 -5.95 -36.69
C VAL A 56 5.94 -7.19 -37.29
N THR A 57 6.72 -8.28 -37.39
CA THR A 57 6.29 -9.51 -38.08
C THR A 57 5.87 -10.61 -37.12
N ARG A 58 5.01 -11.54 -37.58
CA ARG A 58 4.65 -12.75 -36.83
C ARG A 58 5.88 -13.56 -36.39
N GLU A 59 6.91 -13.61 -37.23
CA GLU A 59 8.13 -14.37 -36.92
C GLU A 59 8.87 -13.77 -35.73
N MET A 60 8.97 -12.43 -35.65
CA MET A 60 9.56 -11.75 -34.50
C MET A 60 8.87 -12.18 -33.18
N PHE A 61 7.53 -12.29 -33.17
CA PHE A 61 6.81 -12.81 -32.01
C PHE A 61 7.16 -14.28 -31.75
N LYS A 62 7.10 -15.16 -32.75
CA LYS A 62 7.44 -16.57 -32.56
C LYS A 62 8.85 -16.75 -31.98
N THR A 63 9.84 -16.07 -32.53
CA THR A 63 11.23 -16.16 -32.08
C THR A 63 11.38 -15.64 -30.64
N ARG A 64 10.78 -14.49 -30.30
CA ARG A 64 10.90 -13.92 -28.95
C ARG A 64 10.20 -14.75 -27.88
N TYR A 65 9.07 -15.39 -28.21
CA TYR A 65 8.30 -16.20 -27.27
C TYR A 65 8.73 -17.66 -27.20
N ALA A 66 9.50 -18.17 -28.17
CA ALA A 66 9.93 -19.57 -28.20
C ALA A 66 10.67 -19.99 -26.91
N ASN A 67 11.50 -19.10 -26.36
CA ASN A 67 12.41 -19.42 -25.26
C ASN A 67 12.15 -18.56 -24.00
N VAL A 68 10.95 -17.97 -23.86
CA VAL A 68 10.65 -17.02 -22.78
C VAL A 68 10.84 -17.62 -21.37
N PHE A 69 10.73 -18.94 -21.23
CA PHE A 69 10.90 -19.67 -19.98
C PHE A 69 12.31 -20.24 -19.77
N GLU A 70 13.18 -20.20 -20.79
CA GLU A 70 14.52 -20.76 -20.66
C GLU A 70 15.43 -19.88 -19.78
N GLY A 71 15.23 -18.56 -19.83
CA GLY A 71 16.12 -17.59 -19.18
C GLY A 71 17.53 -17.58 -19.77
N ASP A 72 18.38 -16.68 -19.25
CA ASP A 72 19.80 -16.62 -19.60
C ASP A 72 20.64 -17.60 -18.76
N ASN A 73 21.96 -17.61 -18.95
CA ASN A 73 22.85 -18.50 -18.21
C ASN A 73 22.82 -18.21 -16.70
N LEU A 74 22.73 -16.94 -16.30
CA LEU A 74 22.65 -16.54 -14.90
C LEU A 74 21.39 -17.10 -14.24
N TRP A 75 20.25 -17.06 -14.93
CA TRP A 75 19.00 -17.67 -14.45
C TRP A 75 19.13 -19.18 -14.25
N LYS A 76 19.75 -19.87 -15.21
CA LYS A 76 19.93 -21.33 -15.16
C LYS A 76 20.91 -21.78 -14.07
N GLU A 77 21.83 -20.91 -13.67
CA GLU A 77 22.83 -21.18 -12.63
C GLU A 77 22.30 -20.93 -11.20
N VAL A 78 21.11 -20.36 -11.04
CA VAL A 78 20.52 -20.14 -9.71
C VAL A 78 20.27 -21.50 -9.05
N PRO A 79 20.91 -21.79 -7.90
CA PRO A 79 20.71 -23.06 -7.23
C PRO A 79 19.26 -23.17 -6.73
N VAL A 80 18.62 -24.29 -7.06
CA VAL A 80 17.27 -24.61 -6.61
C VAL A 80 17.33 -25.77 -5.62
N THR A 81 16.59 -25.65 -4.52
CA THR A 81 16.36 -26.76 -3.59
C THR A 81 15.02 -27.38 -3.92
N GLU A 82 14.98 -28.66 -4.27
CA GLU A 82 13.74 -29.37 -4.53
C GLU A 82 13.00 -29.68 -3.22
N GLY A 83 11.67 -29.55 -3.23
CA GLY A 83 10.84 -29.90 -2.09
C GLY A 83 9.42 -29.33 -2.19
N ALA A 84 8.47 -29.99 -1.53
CA ALA A 84 7.09 -29.51 -1.43
C ALA A 84 6.92 -28.38 -0.39
N GLN A 85 7.87 -28.24 0.53
CA GLN A 85 7.88 -27.22 1.58
C GLN A 85 9.10 -26.33 1.43
N PHE A 86 8.91 -25.02 1.56
CA PHE A 86 9.99 -24.05 1.51
C PHE A 86 10.83 -24.12 2.79
N HIS A 87 12.15 -24.27 2.66
CA HIS A 87 13.08 -24.24 3.78
C HIS A 87 13.37 -22.78 4.17
N TRP A 88 12.78 -22.33 5.27
CA TRP A 88 12.97 -20.96 5.75
C TRP A 88 14.36 -20.78 6.35
N ASP A 89 15.13 -19.86 5.76
CA ASP A 89 16.37 -19.38 6.34
C ASP A 89 16.08 -18.26 7.35
N ASN A 90 16.39 -18.50 8.62
CA ASN A 90 16.22 -17.52 9.69
C ASN A 90 17.15 -16.31 9.53
N ASP A 91 18.23 -16.45 8.75
CA ASP A 91 19.17 -15.37 8.51
C ASP A 91 18.81 -14.47 7.33
N SER A 92 18.02 -14.99 6.40
CA SER A 92 17.54 -14.25 5.23
C SER A 92 16.90 -12.91 5.63
N THR A 93 17.32 -11.84 4.96
CA THR A 93 16.72 -10.51 5.07
C THR A 93 15.77 -10.19 3.92
N TYR A 94 15.58 -11.13 2.99
CA TYR A 94 14.71 -10.99 1.81
C TYR A 94 13.44 -11.84 1.89
N VAL A 95 13.52 -13.06 2.43
CA VAL A 95 12.39 -14.02 2.48
C VAL A 95 12.25 -14.53 3.91
N ARG A 96 11.12 -14.22 4.56
CA ARG A 96 10.84 -14.65 5.95
C ARG A 96 9.42 -15.19 6.08
N ARG A 97 9.24 -16.24 6.89
CA ARG A 97 7.93 -16.86 7.17
C ARG A 97 7.02 -15.82 7.83
N PRO A 98 5.93 -15.38 7.18
CA PRO A 98 5.01 -14.42 7.81
C PRO A 98 4.13 -15.10 8.86
N PRO A 99 3.64 -14.35 9.86
CA PRO A 99 2.86 -14.90 10.97
C PRO A 99 1.37 -15.10 10.65
N TYR A 100 0.94 -15.05 9.38
CA TYR A 100 -0.48 -15.04 8.97
C TYR A 100 -1.29 -16.26 9.45
N PHE A 101 -0.61 -17.37 9.71
CA PHE A 101 -1.24 -18.64 10.11
C PHE A 101 -0.86 -19.06 11.53
N ASP A 102 -0.14 -18.21 12.26
CA ASP A 102 0.25 -18.54 13.63
C ASP A 102 -1.02 -18.66 14.49
N GLN A 103 -1.10 -19.73 15.28
CA GLN A 103 -2.26 -20.07 16.12
C GLN A 103 -3.57 -20.32 15.35
N MET A 104 -3.53 -20.49 14.02
CA MET A 104 -4.72 -20.76 13.23
C MET A 104 -5.36 -22.12 13.58
N SER A 105 -6.64 -22.10 13.94
CA SER A 105 -7.47 -23.30 14.13
C SER A 105 -8.26 -23.69 12.88
N ARG A 106 -8.67 -24.97 12.82
CA ARG A 106 -9.61 -25.49 11.80
C ARG A 106 -10.96 -24.76 11.85
N THR A 107 -11.49 -24.50 13.05
CA THR A 107 -12.71 -23.71 13.22
C THR A 107 -12.41 -22.22 12.97
N PRO A 108 -13.22 -21.50 12.17
CA PRO A 108 -13.10 -20.06 12.00
C PRO A 108 -13.27 -19.31 13.32
N PRO A 109 -12.52 -18.22 13.56
CA PRO A 109 -12.61 -17.45 14.80
C PRO A 109 -13.93 -16.66 14.92
N GLY A 110 -14.67 -16.49 13.83
CA GLY A 110 -15.86 -15.62 13.80
C GLY A 110 -15.50 -14.18 13.45
N ILE A 111 -16.46 -13.28 13.64
CA ILE A 111 -16.23 -11.85 13.48
C ILE A 111 -15.52 -11.33 14.74
N PRO A 112 -14.35 -10.69 14.62
CA PRO A 112 -13.61 -10.20 15.78
C PRO A 112 -14.32 -9.00 16.42
N GLU A 113 -14.34 -8.95 17.75
CA GLU A 113 -14.75 -7.77 18.49
C GLU A 113 -13.71 -6.65 18.36
N ILE A 114 -14.17 -5.40 18.29
CA ILE A 114 -13.31 -4.21 18.26
C ILE A 114 -13.79 -3.29 19.38
N LEU A 115 -13.22 -3.50 20.57
CA LEU A 115 -13.54 -2.76 21.78
C LEU A 115 -12.32 -1.97 22.24
N GLU A 116 -12.57 -0.74 22.69
CA GLU A 116 -11.57 0.14 23.29
C GLU A 116 -10.32 0.37 22.40
N ALA A 117 -10.52 0.40 21.09
CA ALA A 117 -9.45 0.58 20.12
C ALA A 117 -8.88 1.99 20.13
N ARG A 118 -7.58 2.11 19.84
CA ARG A 118 -6.88 3.39 19.69
C ARG A 118 -6.79 3.79 18.22
N ILE A 119 -6.84 5.09 17.98
CA ILE A 119 -6.66 5.64 16.63
C ILE A 119 -5.15 5.71 16.36
N LEU A 120 -4.67 4.93 15.40
CA LEU A 120 -3.26 4.89 15.02
C LEU A 120 -2.86 6.08 14.15
N ALA A 121 -3.77 6.53 13.29
CA ALA A 121 -3.58 7.69 12.42
C ALA A 121 -4.92 8.30 12.02
N VAL A 122 -4.95 9.63 11.89
CA VAL A 122 -6.04 10.39 11.26
C VAL A 122 -5.50 11.03 10.00
N LEU A 123 -5.94 10.56 8.85
CA LEU A 123 -5.38 10.90 7.55
C LEU A 123 -6.36 11.75 6.74
N GLY A 124 -5.81 12.51 5.78
CA GLY A 124 -6.61 13.32 4.85
C GLY A 124 -7.17 12.54 3.66
N ASP A 125 -7.47 13.28 2.60
CA ASP A 125 -7.96 12.73 1.32
C ASP A 125 -6.83 12.13 0.46
N SER A 126 -7.22 11.28 -0.48
CA SER A 126 -6.41 10.70 -1.55
C SER A 126 -5.11 10.03 -1.06
N ILE A 127 -5.18 9.35 0.09
CA ILE A 127 -4.08 8.54 0.62
C ILE A 127 -3.84 7.36 -0.33
N THR A 128 -2.81 7.46 -1.15
CA THR A 128 -2.41 6.39 -2.05
C THR A 128 -1.85 5.15 -1.33
N THR A 129 -1.85 3.99 -2.00
CA THR A 129 -1.16 2.80 -1.50
C THR A 129 0.36 2.97 -1.37
N ASP A 130 0.97 3.96 -2.02
CA ASP A 130 2.38 4.31 -1.84
C ASP A 130 2.62 5.06 -0.51
N HIS A 131 1.64 5.82 -0.03
CA HIS A 131 1.70 6.38 1.32
C HIS A 131 1.58 5.29 2.39
N ILE A 132 0.68 4.30 2.18
CA ILE A 132 0.44 3.20 3.11
C ILE A 132 1.58 2.17 3.08
N SER A 133 2.10 1.83 1.90
CA SER A 133 3.16 0.84 1.70
C SER A 133 4.12 1.34 0.62
N PRO A 134 5.10 2.20 0.96
CA PRO A 134 6.10 2.69 0.02
C PRO A 134 6.88 1.55 -0.62
N ALA A 135 7.35 1.74 -1.85
CA ALA A 135 8.15 0.76 -2.57
C ALA A 135 9.59 1.24 -2.86
N GLY A 136 9.88 2.52 -2.59
CA GLY A 136 11.17 3.16 -2.87
C GLY A 136 12.28 2.82 -1.87
N ALA A 137 13.28 3.68 -1.80
CA ALA A 137 14.43 3.52 -0.92
C ALA A 137 14.05 3.49 0.57
N ILE A 138 14.83 2.76 1.35
CA ILE A 138 14.67 2.65 2.81
C ILE A 138 15.61 3.67 3.47
N ALA A 139 15.05 4.63 4.21
CA ALA A 139 15.85 5.61 4.94
C ALA A 139 16.61 4.96 6.10
N VAL A 140 17.85 5.38 6.35
CA VAL A 140 18.76 4.78 7.33
C VAL A 140 18.21 4.84 8.75
N ASP A 141 17.63 5.98 9.10
CA ASP A 141 17.04 6.28 10.40
C ASP A 141 15.61 5.76 10.57
N SER A 142 15.00 5.19 9.53
CA SER A 142 13.66 4.58 9.63
C SER A 142 13.67 3.30 10.48
N PRO A 143 12.51 2.84 11.00
CA PRO A 143 12.42 1.57 11.72
C PRO A 143 12.97 0.39 10.89
N ALA A 144 12.68 0.36 9.59
CA ALA A 144 13.17 -0.69 8.68
C ALA A 144 14.69 -0.61 8.48
N GLY A 145 15.24 0.61 8.35
CA GLY A 145 16.68 0.84 8.27
C GLY A 145 17.40 0.36 9.52
N ARG A 146 16.90 0.72 10.72
CA ARG A 146 17.43 0.23 12.01
C ARG A 146 17.39 -1.29 12.11
N TYR A 147 16.28 -1.92 11.69
CA TYR A 147 16.17 -3.38 11.66
C TYR A 147 17.22 -4.03 10.74
N LEU A 148 17.41 -3.50 9.53
CA LEU A 148 18.41 -4.01 8.59
C LEU A 148 19.84 -3.83 9.12
N SER A 149 20.16 -2.68 9.73
CA SER A 149 21.45 -2.45 10.38
C SER A 149 21.69 -3.41 11.54
N HIS A 150 20.68 -3.69 12.38
CA HIS A 150 20.79 -4.69 13.45
C HIS A 150 20.97 -6.13 12.92
N ARG A 151 20.57 -6.37 11.66
CA ARG A 151 20.83 -7.62 10.93
C ARG A 151 22.12 -7.57 10.11
N GLU A 152 23.00 -6.60 10.41
CA GLU A 152 24.32 -6.42 9.81
C GLU A 152 24.30 -6.21 8.28
N VAL A 153 23.17 -5.72 7.74
CA VAL A 153 23.08 -5.33 6.33
C VAL A 153 23.71 -3.94 6.16
N GLU A 154 24.65 -3.80 5.23
CA GLU A 154 25.23 -2.50 4.91
C GLU A 154 24.20 -1.57 4.24
N ILE A 155 24.30 -0.26 4.46
CA ILE A 155 23.35 0.74 3.93
C ILE A 155 23.19 0.65 2.40
N LYS A 156 24.29 0.42 1.68
CA LYS A 156 24.27 0.26 0.21
C LYS A 156 23.42 -0.94 -0.25
N ASP A 157 23.26 -1.93 0.63
CA ASP A 157 22.56 -3.19 0.39
C ASP A 157 21.14 -3.20 0.98
N PHE A 158 20.68 -2.09 1.55
CA PHE A 158 19.28 -1.96 2.01
C PHE A 158 18.30 -2.24 0.89
N ASN A 159 18.66 -1.84 -0.33
CA ASN A 159 17.82 -1.92 -1.52
C ASN A 159 16.52 -1.11 -1.30
N SER A 160 15.42 -1.50 -1.94
CA SER A 160 14.13 -0.82 -1.85
C SER A 160 13.12 -1.63 -1.03
N TYR A 161 12.10 -0.97 -0.47
CA TYR A 161 10.95 -1.67 0.12
C TYR A 161 10.31 -2.64 -0.88
N GLY A 162 10.26 -2.30 -2.18
CA GLY A 162 9.77 -3.19 -3.23
C GLY A 162 10.53 -4.53 -3.30
N SER A 163 11.86 -4.49 -3.16
CA SER A 163 12.71 -5.69 -3.15
C SER A 163 12.57 -6.53 -1.87
N ARG A 164 12.10 -5.93 -0.77
CA ARG A 164 11.99 -6.56 0.55
C ARG A 164 10.61 -7.14 0.84
N ARG A 165 9.73 -7.22 -0.16
CA ARG A 165 8.33 -7.71 -0.02
C ARG A 165 8.19 -9.14 0.49
N GLY A 166 9.22 -9.98 0.35
CA GLY A 166 9.25 -11.33 0.94
C GLY A 166 9.55 -11.35 2.44
N ASN A 167 9.92 -10.21 3.03
CA ASN A 167 10.28 -10.08 4.44
C ASN A 167 9.27 -9.19 5.18
N HIS A 168 8.36 -9.83 5.92
CA HIS A 168 7.33 -9.11 6.65
C HIS A 168 7.86 -8.15 7.72
N GLU A 169 9.01 -8.43 8.33
CA GLU A 169 9.62 -7.54 9.33
C GLU A 169 9.99 -6.17 8.74
N VAL A 170 10.53 -6.16 7.51
CA VAL A 170 10.87 -4.92 6.80
C VAL A 170 9.60 -4.20 6.36
N MET A 171 8.64 -4.95 5.81
CA MET A 171 7.44 -4.35 5.24
C MET A 171 6.48 -3.80 6.30
N MET A 172 6.36 -4.45 7.47
CA MET A 172 5.63 -3.90 8.62
C MET A 172 6.25 -2.56 9.06
N ARG A 173 7.57 -2.51 9.18
CA ARG A 173 8.31 -1.28 9.53
C ARG A 173 8.23 -0.19 8.47
N GLY A 174 8.00 -0.58 7.21
CA GLY A 174 7.74 0.33 6.11
C GLY A 174 6.29 0.80 5.99
N THR A 175 5.37 0.19 6.72
CA THR A 175 3.94 0.52 6.61
C THR A 175 3.69 1.90 7.20
N PHE A 176 3.03 2.77 6.41
CA PHE A 176 2.86 4.20 6.65
C PHE A 176 4.17 4.99 6.78
N ALA A 177 5.31 4.45 6.36
CA ALA A 177 6.62 5.11 6.49
C ALA A 177 6.96 6.07 5.34
N ASN A 178 6.00 6.39 4.47
CA ASN A 178 6.24 7.30 3.35
C ASN A 178 6.59 8.69 3.88
N ILE A 179 7.69 9.27 3.40
CA ILE A 179 8.20 10.58 3.82
C ILE A 179 7.23 11.74 3.55
N ARG A 180 6.23 11.55 2.68
CA ARG A 180 5.20 12.55 2.34
C ARG A 180 3.85 12.29 3.00
N LEU A 181 3.73 11.24 3.82
CA LEU A 181 2.50 11.01 4.58
C LEU A 181 2.27 12.20 5.53
N ARG A 182 1.03 12.67 5.60
CA ARG A 182 0.62 13.74 6.52
C ARG A 182 -0.45 13.19 7.46
N ASN A 183 -0.08 13.01 8.72
CA ASN A 183 -1.00 12.60 9.77
C ASN A 183 -1.54 13.84 10.49
N LEU A 184 -2.86 14.01 10.51
CA LEU A 184 -3.52 15.16 11.12
C LEU A 184 -3.34 15.20 12.65
N MET A 185 -2.94 14.09 13.26
CA MET A 185 -2.54 14.04 14.69
C MET A 185 -1.22 14.78 14.97
N VAL A 186 -0.36 14.98 13.95
CA VAL A 186 0.95 15.64 14.07
C VAL A 186 1.05 16.80 13.04
N PRO A 187 0.33 17.91 13.26
CA PRO A 187 0.21 18.97 12.26
C PRO A 187 1.56 19.58 11.90
N GLY A 188 1.79 19.78 10.60
CA GLY A 188 3.02 20.38 10.07
C GLY A 188 4.21 19.42 9.91
N VAL A 189 4.04 18.14 10.25
CA VAL A 189 5.08 17.12 10.09
C VAL A 189 4.72 16.19 8.94
N GLU A 190 5.67 16.01 8.01
CA GLU A 190 5.59 14.98 6.97
C GLU A 190 6.38 13.73 7.37
N GLY A 191 5.90 12.56 6.95
CA GLY A 191 6.50 11.27 7.22
C GLY A 191 5.57 10.34 7.99
N GLY A 192 6.09 9.14 8.29
CA GLY A 192 5.36 8.11 9.03
C GLY A 192 5.26 8.35 10.53
N TRP A 193 4.80 9.53 10.93
CA TRP A 193 4.72 9.97 12.32
C TRP A 193 3.28 9.89 12.86
N THR A 194 3.16 9.63 14.16
CA THR A 194 1.90 9.66 14.90
C THR A 194 2.14 10.07 16.35
N LEU A 195 1.05 10.18 17.13
CA LEU A 195 1.09 10.38 18.57
C LEU A 195 0.65 9.10 19.28
N LEU A 196 1.46 8.63 20.22
CA LEU A 196 1.08 7.57 21.15
C LEU A 196 0.17 8.17 22.23
N HIS A 197 -0.98 7.53 22.48
CA HIS A 197 -1.95 7.93 23.49
C HIS A 197 -2.14 6.83 24.54
N PRO A 198 -2.30 7.18 25.83
CA PRO A 198 -2.23 8.54 26.39
C PRO A 198 -0.79 9.09 26.42
N GLY A 199 -0.61 10.40 26.59
CA GLY A 199 0.70 11.05 26.74
C GLY A 199 1.17 11.88 25.55
N ARG A 200 0.65 11.60 24.34
CA ARG A 200 0.93 12.36 23.11
C ARG A 200 2.42 12.34 22.71
N GLU A 201 3.10 11.24 22.97
CA GLU A 201 4.50 11.08 22.56
C GLU A 201 4.56 10.91 21.03
N GLN A 202 5.28 11.81 20.35
CA GLN A 202 5.47 11.70 18.91
C GLN A 202 6.49 10.60 18.59
N MET A 203 6.08 9.63 17.78
CA MET A 203 6.95 8.53 17.33
C MET A 203 6.53 8.03 15.95
N THR A 204 7.27 7.07 15.40
CA THR A 204 6.88 6.47 14.12
C THR A 204 5.61 5.63 14.29
N ILE A 205 4.82 5.51 13.23
CA ILE A 205 3.59 4.69 13.24
C ILE A 205 3.90 3.24 13.60
N TYR A 206 5.01 2.69 13.11
CA TYR A 206 5.46 1.35 13.49
C TYR A 206 5.74 1.24 14.99
N ASP A 207 6.54 2.17 15.55
CA ASP A 207 6.90 2.12 16.97
C ASP A 207 5.65 2.25 17.86
N ALA A 208 4.71 3.15 17.51
CA ALA A 208 3.43 3.28 18.22
C ALA A 208 2.58 2.01 18.14
N ALA A 209 2.49 1.39 16.96
CA ALA A 209 1.77 0.13 16.77
C ALA A 209 2.35 -0.99 17.65
N MET A 210 3.68 -1.09 17.77
CA MET A 210 4.32 -2.09 18.64
C MET A 210 4.02 -1.82 20.12
N ARG A 211 4.01 -0.55 20.57
CA ARG A 211 3.64 -0.18 21.94
C ARG A 211 2.19 -0.55 22.28
N TYR A 212 1.28 -0.40 21.33
CA TYR A 212 -0.11 -0.83 21.51
C TYR A 212 -0.26 -2.35 21.46
N ALA A 213 0.54 -3.05 20.66
CA ALA A 213 0.57 -4.51 20.63
C ALA A 213 1.02 -5.10 21.97
N GLU A 214 2.00 -4.49 22.65
CA GLU A 214 2.41 -4.86 24.03
C GLU A 214 1.26 -4.76 25.05
N GLN A 215 0.26 -3.92 24.76
CA GLN A 215 -0.92 -3.68 25.59
C GLN A 215 -2.18 -4.38 25.05
N GLU A 216 -2.03 -5.25 24.04
CA GLU A 216 -3.12 -5.94 23.36
C GLU A 216 -4.24 -5.00 22.87
N THR A 217 -3.89 -3.74 22.56
CA THR A 217 -4.86 -2.70 22.20
C THR A 217 -5.16 -2.75 20.69
N PRO A 218 -6.42 -2.97 20.28
CA PRO A 218 -6.77 -2.95 18.86
C PRO A 218 -6.62 -1.54 18.28
N LEU A 219 -6.32 -1.46 16.98
CA LEU A 219 -6.08 -0.18 16.31
C LEU A 219 -7.08 0.11 15.22
N VAL A 220 -7.38 1.40 15.02
CA VAL A 220 -8.20 1.92 13.93
C VAL A 220 -7.42 2.99 13.18
N VAL A 221 -7.56 3.00 11.85
CA VAL A 221 -7.10 4.11 11.01
C VAL A 221 -8.31 4.90 10.53
N ILE A 222 -8.22 6.22 10.61
CA ILE A 222 -9.26 7.12 10.10
C ILE A 222 -8.69 7.89 8.91
N GLY A 223 -9.51 8.11 7.87
CA GLY A 223 -9.08 8.79 6.66
C GLY A 223 -10.18 9.56 5.95
N GLY A 224 -9.79 10.35 4.95
CA GLY A 224 -10.70 11.10 4.11
C GLY A 224 -11.22 10.30 2.91
N LYS A 225 -11.35 10.97 1.76
CA LYS A 225 -11.84 10.40 0.50
C LYS A 225 -10.73 9.64 -0.23
N GLU A 226 -11.12 8.72 -1.11
CA GLU A 226 -10.24 7.99 -2.04
C GLU A 226 -9.09 7.25 -1.33
N TYR A 227 -9.35 6.74 -0.14
CA TYR A 227 -8.37 6.02 0.66
C TYR A 227 -7.94 4.72 -0.03
N GLY A 228 -6.63 4.57 -0.21
CA GLY A 228 -6.01 3.43 -0.88
C GLY A 228 -5.91 3.56 -2.40
N THR A 229 -5.95 4.78 -2.96
CA THR A 229 -5.85 4.95 -4.42
C THR A 229 -4.46 4.59 -5.00
N GLY A 230 -4.41 4.24 -6.29
CA GLY A 230 -3.17 3.98 -7.00
C GLY A 230 -2.83 2.49 -7.17
N SER A 231 -1.57 2.13 -6.97
CA SER A 231 -1.05 0.79 -7.30
C SER A 231 -1.72 -0.30 -6.48
N SER A 232 -2.07 -1.42 -7.12
CA SER A 232 -2.53 -2.63 -6.43
C SER A 232 -1.37 -3.24 -5.63
N ARG A 233 -1.26 -2.86 -4.36
CA ARG A 233 -0.25 -3.35 -3.41
C ARG A 233 -0.97 -4.02 -2.25
N ASP A 234 -0.90 -5.33 -2.18
CA ASP A 234 -1.46 -6.13 -1.08
C ASP A 234 -0.81 -5.78 0.28
N TRP A 235 0.47 -5.40 0.28
CA TRP A 235 1.19 -4.92 1.44
C TRP A 235 0.57 -3.68 2.10
N ALA A 236 -0.22 -2.87 1.39
CA ALA A 236 -0.97 -1.79 2.01
C ALA A 236 -2.04 -2.31 2.99
N ALA A 237 -2.61 -3.50 2.75
CA ALA A 237 -3.53 -4.15 3.68
C ALA A 237 -2.81 -5.08 4.66
N LYS A 238 -1.85 -5.90 4.19
CA LYS A 238 -1.07 -6.81 5.05
C LYS A 238 -0.31 -6.03 6.12
N GLY A 239 0.33 -4.92 5.74
CA GLY A 239 1.04 -4.04 6.64
C GLY A 239 0.14 -3.51 7.75
N ALA A 240 -0.99 -2.90 7.39
CA ALA A 240 -1.96 -2.39 8.36
C ALA A 240 -2.45 -3.49 9.32
N ALA A 241 -2.84 -4.66 8.79
CA ALA A 241 -3.30 -5.79 9.60
C ALA A 241 -2.22 -6.29 10.58
N LEU A 242 -0.97 -6.40 10.12
CA LEU A 242 0.17 -6.83 10.93
C LEU A 242 0.60 -5.78 11.97
N LEU A 243 0.33 -4.49 11.73
CA LEU A 243 0.47 -3.45 12.75
C LEU A 243 -0.63 -3.49 13.82
N GLY A 244 -1.63 -4.38 13.71
CA GLY A 244 -2.72 -4.49 14.67
C GLY A 244 -3.96 -3.67 14.33
N VAL A 245 -4.03 -3.09 13.12
CA VAL A 245 -5.25 -2.42 12.64
C VAL A 245 -6.36 -3.44 12.45
N ARG A 246 -7.52 -3.18 13.06
CA ARG A 246 -8.72 -4.03 13.01
C ARG A 246 -9.86 -3.38 12.22
N ALA A 247 -9.89 -2.05 12.14
CA ALA A 247 -10.82 -1.34 11.27
C ALA A 247 -10.17 -0.14 10.60
N VAL A 248 -10.72 0.23 9.44
CA VAL A 248 -10.38 1.47 8.73
C VAL A 248 -11.67 2.22 8.47
N LEU A 249 -11.80 3.45 8.98
CA LEU A 249 -13.00 4.28 8.86
C LEU A 249 -12.71 5.53 8.01
N VAL A 250 -13.31 5.61 6.83
CA VAL A 250 -12.98 6.64 5.84
C VAL A 250 -14.21 7.26 5.18
N GLU A 251 -14.05 8.39 4.48
CA GLU A 251 -15.15 8.94 3.68
C GLU A 251 -15.39 8.11 2.42
N SER A 252 -14.32 7.73 1.72
CA SER A 252 -14.43 6.80 0.59
C SER A 252 -13.19 5.94 0.38
N PHE A 253 -13.39 4.74 -0.18
CA PHE A 253 -12.31 3.81 -0.53
C PHE A 253 -12.09 3.75 -2.03
N GLU A 254 -10.85 3.50 -2.45
CA GLU A 254 -10.58 2.85 -3.74
C GLU A 254 -11.00 1.37 -3.68
N ARG A 255 -11.56 0.86 -4.78
CA ARG A 255 -12.22 -0.45 -4.87
C ARG A 255 -11.29 -1.62 -4.53
N ILE A 256 -10.09 -1.67 -5.09
CA ILE A 256 -9.13 -2.77 -4.88
C ILE A 256 -8.61 -2.75 -3.45
N HIS A 257 -8.24 -1.57 -2.94
CA HIS A 257 -7.73 -1.47 -1.57
C HIS A 257 -8.75 -1.93 -0.53
N ARG A 258 -10.04 -1.56 -0.68
CA ARG A 258 -11.12 -2.05 0.17
C ARG A 258 -11.19 -3.58 0.21
N SER A 259 -11.17 -4.24 -0.95
CA SER A 259 -11.16 -5.71 -1.01
C SER A 259 -9.94 -6.33 -0.35
N ASN A 260 -8.75 -5.69 -0.48
CA ASN A 260 -7.54 -6.17 0.18
C ASN A 260 -7.64 -6.09 1.71
N LEU A 261 -8.26 -5.04 2.26
CA LEU A 261 -8.51 -4.92 3.71
C LEU A 261 -9.38 -6.06 4.21
N VAL A 262 -10.51 -6.34 3.55
CA VAL A 262 -11.38 -7.49 3.86
C VAL A 262 -10.60 -8.80 3.78
N GLY A 263 -9.82 -8.98 2.72
CA GLY A 263 -8.98 -10.17 2.52
C GLY A 263 -7.92 -10.37 3.62
N MET A 264 -7.56 -9.32 4.35
CA MET A 264 -6.65 -9.38 5.50
C MET A 264 -7.37 -9.34 6.85
N GLY A 265 -8.70 -9.47 6.87
CA GLY A 265 -9.47 -9.48 8.11
C GLY A 265 -9.61 -8.11 8.78
N VAL A 266 -9.39 -7.01 8.05
CA VAL A 266 -9.58 -5.64 8.54
C VAL A 266 -10.95 -5.14 8.10
N LEU A 267 -11.76 -4.64 9.04
CA LEU A 267 -13.11 -4.14 8.77
C LEU A 267 -13.09 -2.79 8.05
N PRO A 268 -13.51 -2.70 6.76
CA PRO A 268 -13.62 -1.43 6.08
C PRO A 268 -14.96 -0.77 6.44
N LEU A 269 -14.89 0.42 7.02
CA LEU A 269 -16.03 1.24 7.37
C LEU A 269 -16.00 2.55 6.60
N GLN A 270 -17.19 3.03 6.26
CA GLN A 270 -17.38 4.35 5.70
C GLN A 270 -18.23 5.23 6.58
N PHE A 271 -17.87 6.49 6.73
CA PHE A 271 -18.78 7.48 7.28
C PHE A 271 -20.09 7.53 6.45
N LEU A 272 -21.21 7.90 7.08
CA LEU A 272 -22.43 8.20 6.34
C LEU A 272 -22.33 9.56 5.64
N ASP A 273 -23.22 9.80 4.68
CA ASP A 273 -23.20 11.01 3.88
C ASP A 273 -23.25 12.27 4.77
N GLY A 274 -22.30 13.18 4.55
CA GLY A 274 -22.15 14.41 5.35
C GLY A 274 -21.39 14.25 6.67
N GLN A 275 -20.96 13.03 7.03
CA GLN A 275 -20.10 12.78 8.18
C GLN A 275 -18.65 12.55 7.75
N ASN A 276 -17.72 13.04 8.56
CA ASN A 276 -16.30 12.72 8.50
C ASN A 276 -15.60 13.01 9.83
N ALA A 277 -14.29 12.79 9.90
CA ALA A 277 -13.48 13.06 11.08
C ALA A 277 -13.64 14.50 11.59
N LYS A 278 -13.74 15.49 10.68
CA LYS A 278 -13.88 16.90 11.05
C LYS A 278 -15.26 17.22 11.62
N THR A 279 -16.34 16.76 11.00
CA THR A 279 -17.71 17.04 11.47
C THR A 279 -18.01 16.35 12.79
N LEU A 280 -17.37 15.23 13.07
CA LEU A 280 -17.45 14.50 14.34
C LEU A 280 -16.36 14.94 15.34
N ALA A 281 -15.58 15.97 15.02
CA ALA A 281 -14.49 16.48 15.85
C ALA A 281 -13.56 15.37 16.40
N ILE A 282 -13.20 14.41 15.54
CA ILE A 282 -12.25 13.34 15.86
C ILE A 282 -10.84 13.91 15.76
N THR A 283 -10.09 13.81 16.84
CA THR A 283 -8.74 14.36 16.97
C THR A 283 -7.65 13.28 16.92
N GLY A 284 -8.02 12.03 17.20
CA GLY A 284 -7.11 10.90 17.35
C GLY A 284 -6.86 10.51 18.80
N GLU A 285 -7.28 11.33 19.77
CA GLU A 285 -7.13 11.03 21.21
C GLU A 285 -8.25 10.11 21.74
N GLU A 286 -9.31 9.95 20.95
CA GLU A 286 -10.48 9.19 21.33
C GLU A 286 -10.24 7.68 21.34
N ILE A 287 -11.08 6.98 22.09
CA ILE A 287 -11.17 5.53 22.11
C ILE A 287 -12.37 5.12 21.26
N ILE A 288 -12.20 4.13 20.39
CA ILE A 288 -13.21 3.64 19.45
C ILE A 288 -13.66 2.24 19.87
N SER A 289 -14.96 2.05 20.06
CA SER A 289 -15.58 0.73 20.12
C SER A 289 -16.58 0.59 18.99
N ILE A 290 -16.57 -0.56 18.30
CA ILE A 290 -17.44 -0.83 17.16
C ILE A 290 -18.32 -2.01 17.55
N ASP A 291 -19.64 -1.83 17.48
CA ASP A 291 -20.58 -2.93 17.73
C ASP A 291 -20.27 -4.11 16.80
N LEU A 292 -20.50 -5.33 17.26
CA LEU A 292 -20.24 -6.52 16.45
C LEU A 292 -21.23 -6.59 15.27
N PRO A 293 -20.79 -6.50 14.01
CA PRO A 293 -21.71 -6.60 12.89
C PRO A 293 -22.11 -8.06 12.65
N SER A 294 -23.31 -8.26 12.11
CA SER A 294 -23.78 -9.53 11.58
C SER A 294 -23.48 -9.66 10.08
N VAL A 295 -23.44 -10.90 9.58
CA VAL A 295 -23.23 -11.16 8.15
C VAL A 295 -24.32 -10.50 7.32
N GLY A 296 -23.92 -9.66 6.36
CA GLY A 296 -24.82 -8.91 5.49
C GLY A 296 -25.21 -7.53 6.02
N ASP A 297 -24.81 -7.17 7.24
CA ASP A 297 -25.08 -5.85 7.80
C ASP A 297 -24.50 -4.76 6.91
N GLN A 298 -25.33 -3.74 6.66
CA GLN A 298 -24.96 -2.58 5.84
C GLN A 298 -24.44 -1.43 6.69
N ARG A 299 -24.70 -1.46 8.00
CA ARG A 299 -24.33 -0.41 8.94
C ARG A 299 -23.97 -1.01 10.29
N VAL A 300 -23.08 -0.33 10.99
CA VAL A 300 -22.66 -0.68 12.35
C VAL A 300 -22.58 0.58 13.18
N LYS A 301 -22.88 0.48 14.48
CA LYS A 301 -22.72 1.59 15.41
C LYS A 301 -21.26 1.67 15.87
N VAL A 302 -20.71 2.88 15.80
CA VAL A 302 -19.38 3.22 16.30
C VAL A 302 -19.57 4.14 17.51
N CYS A 303 -18.98 3.75 18.64
CA CYS A 303 -18.94 4.50 19.88
C CYS A 303 -17.58 5.18 20.01
N LEU A 304 -17.58 6.50 20.12
CA LEU A 304 -16.41 7.34 20.34
C LEU A 304 -16.41 7.79 21.80
N THR A 305 -15.36 7.46 22.55
CA THR A 305 -15.14 7.95 23.92
C THR A 305 -14.03 9.00 23.90
N ARG A 306 -14.36 10.23 24.28
CA ARG A 306 -13.42 11.37 24.31
C ARG A 306 -12.51 11.32 25.53
N PRO A 307 -11.37 12.05 25.52
CA PRO A 307 -10.50 12.15 26.70
C PRO A 307 -11.20 12.66 27.96
N SER A 308 -12.26 13.47 27.82
CA SER A 308 -13.10 13.93 28.93
C SER A 308 -13.92 12.81 29.59
N GLY A 309 -14.05 11.66 28.94
CA GLY A 309 -14.96 10.57 29.30
C GLY A 309 -16.32 10.63 28.59
N ASP A 310 -16.62 11.74 27.89
CA ASP A 310 -17.87 11.87 27.13
C ASP A 310 -17.95 10.83 26.03
N ARG A 311 -19.14 10.23 25.88
CA ARG A 311 -19.40 9.21 24.86
C ARG A 311 -20.41 9.72 23.85
N GLU A 312 -20.07 9.55 22.59
CA GLU A 312 -20.97 9.78 21.47
C GLU A 312 -21.01 8.54 20.57
N SER A 313 -22.09 8.38 19.83
CA SER A 313 -22.23 7.26 18.91
C SER A 313 -22.79 7.73 17.59
N PHE A 314 -22.26 7.15 16.52
CA PHE A 314 -22.73 7.37 15.16
C PHE A 314 -22.77 6.05 14.41
N ASN A 315 -23.48 6.01 13.28
CA ASN A 315 -23.49 4.84 12.41
C ASN A 315 -22.44 5.00 11.31
N ALA A 316 -21.76 3.92 10.98
CA ALA A 316 -20.88 3.82 9.81
C ALA A 316 -21.44 2.75 8.86
N ARG A 317 -21.22 2.90 7.55
CA ARG A 317 -21.54 1.89 6.55
C ARG A 317 -20.48 0.80 6.57
N VAL A 318 -20.90 -0.46 6.66
CA VAL A 318 -20.01 -1.62 6.54
C VAL A 318 -19.72 -1.86 5.06
N ARG A 319 -18.45 -1.96 4.70
CA ARG A 319 -18.00 -2.11 3.30
C ARG A 319 -17.46 -3.49 2.99
N ILE A 320 -18.15 -4.50 3.50
CA ILE A 320 -18.05 -5.90 3.09
C ILE A 320 -19.21 -6.13 2.11
N ASP A 321 -18.90 -6.03 0.82
CA ASP A 321 -19.91 -5.74 -0.21
C ASP A 321 -20.57 -7.00 -0.78
N THR A 322 -20.01 -8.19 -0.51
CA THR A 322 -20.51 -9.46 -1.05
C THR A 322 -20.56 -10.57 0.01
N PRO A 323 -21.43 -11.60 -0.17
CA PRO A 323 -21.45 -12.76 0.72
C PRO A 323 -20.09 -13.47 0.82
N LYS A 324 -19.34 -13.56 -0.29
CA LYS A 324 -18.03 -14.20 -0.30
C LYS A 324 -16.99 -13.42 0.51
N GLU A 325 -17.07 -12.08 0.48
CA GLU A 325 -16.23 -11.22 1.31
C GLU A 325 -16.53 -11.39 2.81
N TRP A 326 -17.80 -11.63 3.18
CA TRP A 326 -18.15 -12.00 4.56
C TRP A 326 -17.55 -13.34 4.96
N GLU A 327 -17.56 -14.35 4.09
CA GLU A 327 -16.88 -15.62 4.36
C GLU A 327 -15.39 -15.43 4.64
N TYR A 328 -14.70 -14.59 3.86
CA TYR A 328 -13.29 -14.26 4.12
C TYR A 328 -13.11 -13.58 5.49
N TYR A 329 -13.94 -12.57 5.79
CA TYR A 329 -13.83 -11.81 7.04
C TYR A 329 -14.04 -12.68 8.29
N ILE A 330 -15.07 -13.55 8.30
CA ILE A 330 -15.36 -14.50 9.40
C ILE A 330 -14.20 -15.49 9.62
N ASN A 331 -13.44 -15.77 8.56
CA ASN A 331 -12.28 -16.65 8.62
C ASN A 331 -11.02 -15.94 9.11
N GLY A 332 -11.06 -14.64 9.39
CA GLY A 332 -9.88 -13.83 9.70
C GLY A 332 -9.07 -13.44 8.45
N GLY A 333 -9.64 -13.57 7.26
CA GLY A 333 -9.04 -13.23 5.98
C GLY A 333 -9.15 -14.33 4.92
N ILE A 334 -8.75 -13.99 3.70
CA ILE A 334 -8.77 -14.90 2.54
C ILE A 334 -7.75 -16.04 2.67
N LEU A 335 -6.57 -15.77 3.24
CA LEU A 335 -5.53 -16.81 3.37
C LEU A 335 -5.96 -17.91 4.35
N PRO A 336 -6.43 -17.60 5.59
CA PRO A 336 -6.98 -18.64 6.47
C PRO A 336 -8.20 -19.35 5.89
N PHE A 337 -9.10 -18.62 5.20
CA PHE A 337 -10.24 -19.24 4.50
C PHE A 337 -9.79 -20.32 3.52
N MET A 338 -8.84 -19.99 2.63
CA MET A 338 -8.35 -20.92 1.62
C MET A 338 -7.66 -22.13 2.24
N VAL A 339 -6.86 -21.95 3.29
CA VAL A 339 -6.20 -23.06 3.98
C VAL A 339 -7.23 -24.02 4.60
N ARG A 340 -8.31 -23.51 5.21
CA ARG A 340 -9.38 -24.38 5.74
C ARG A 340 -10.04 -25.18 4.62
N GLN A 341 -10.34 -24.53 3.49
CA GLN A 341 -10.96 -25.20 2.32
C GLN A 341 -10.08 -26.28 1.66
N LEU A 342 -8.76 -26.22 1.82
CA LEU A 342 -7.84 -27.22 1.26
C LEU A 342 -7.60 -28.41 2.19
N VAL A 343 -7.95 -28.27 3.47
CA VAL A 343 -7.68 -29.27 4.54
C VAL A 343 -8.96 -30.01 4.95
N ASP A 344 -10.12 -29.57 4.42
CA ASP A 344 -11.41 -30.26 4.45
C ASP A 344 -11.53 -31.30 3.32
#